data_AF-A0A2M9PAA7-F1
#
_entry.id   AF-A0A2M9PAA7-F1
#
_cell.length_a   1.000
_cell.length_b   1.000
_cell.length_c   1.000
_cell.angle_alpha   90.00
_cell.angle_beta   90.00
_cell.angle_gamma   90.00
#
_symmetry.space_group_name_H-M   'P 1'
#
loop_
_entity.id
_entity.type
_entity.pdbx_description
1 polymer ?
#
loop_
_entity_poly.entity_id
_entity_poly.type
_entity_poly.pdbx_seq_one_letter_code
_entity_poly.pdbx_strand_id
1 'polypeptide(L)' 'MPQTPRFRPFETELDPDRALAILRDAVAGADDGELFLERSRSEALVFDDGRLKTASYDAAE' A
#
# COMPACT_ATOMS: atom_id res chain seq x y z
N MET A 1 3.32 -15.94 -12.63
CA MET A 1 2.78 -14.82 -11.84
C MET A 1 3.06 -13.54 -12.59
N PRO A 2 2.07 -12.67 -12.87
CA PRO A 2 2.36 -11.39 -13.48
C PRO A 2 3.28 -10.59 -12.56
N GLN A 3 4.29 -9.92 -13.13
CA GLN A 3 5.17 -9.06 -12.35
C GLN A 3 4.34 -7.89 -11.82
N THR A 4 4.13 -7.85 -10.50
CA THR A 4 3.47 -6.71 -9.87
C THR A 4 4.31 -5.46 -10.11
N PRO A 5 3.74 -4.37 -10.66
CA PRO A 5 4.49 -3.14 -10.89
C PRO A 5 5.09 -2.64 -9.58
N ARG A 6 6.32 -2.13 -9.63
CA ARG A 6 7.03 -1.62 -8.44
C ARG A 6 6.18 -0.55 -7.74
N PHE A 7 6.10 -0.58 -6.42
CA PHE A 7 5.39 0.46 -5.68
C PHE A 7 6.14 1.79 -5.80
N ARG A 8 5.52 2.75 -6.50
CA ARG A 8 6.03 4.08 -6.83
C ARG A 8 4.88 5.09 -6.71
N PRO A 9 4.33 5.29 -5.50
CA PRO A 9 3.06 6.00 -5.32
C PRO A 9 3.10 7.44 -5.86
N PHE A 10 4.24 8.12 -5.80
CA PHE A 10 4.39 9.48 -6.36
C PHE A 10 4.50 9.54 -7.90
N GLU A 11 4.63 8.40 -8.58
CA GLU A 11 4.62 8.33 -10.04
C GLU A 11 3.23 7.97 -10.58
N THR A 12 2.34 7.43 -9.74
CA THR A 12 1.07 6.83 -10.19
C THR A 12 -0.17 7.33 -9.46
N GLU A 13 -0.11 7.53 -8.14
CA GLU A 13 -1.31 7.72 -7.30
C GLU A 13 -1.31 9.04 -6.49
N LEU A 14 -0.13 9.56 -6.15
CA LEU A 14 0.04 10.68 -5.24
C LEU A 14 0.73 11.86 -5.93
N ASP A 15 0.14 13.05 -5.77
CA ASP A 15 0.84 14.29 -6.06
C ASP A 15 1.87 14.58 -4.93
N PRO A 16 3.16 14.67 -5.25
CA PRO A 16 4.21 14.86 -4.25
C PRO A 16 4.14 16.22 -3.55
N ASP A 17 3.76 17.29 -4.25
CA ASP A 17 3.65 18.63 -3.67
C ASP A 17 2.46 18.71 -2.71
N ARG A 18 1.35 18.06 -3.08
CA ARG A 18 0.18 17.96 -2.21
C ARG A 18 0.47 17.14 -0.95
N ALA A 19 1.13 16.00 -1.10
CA ALA A 19 1.50 15.15 0.03
C ALA A 19 2.46 15.88 0.99
N LEU A 20 3.44 16.61 0.44
CA LEU A 20 4.38 17.41 1.23
C LEU A 20 3.68 18.55 1.99
N ALA A 21 2.71 19.23 1.36
CA ALA A 21 1.95 20.28 2.02
C ALA A 21 1.16 19.74 3.23
N ILE A 22 0.53 18.57 3.07
CA ILE A 22 -0.20 17.91 4.16
C ILE A 22 0.75 17.48 5.29
N LEU A 23 1.88 16.86 4.96
CA LEU A 23 2.87 16.44 5.95
C LEU A 23 3.37 17.64 6.77
N ARG A 24 3.73 18.74 6.12
CA ARG A 24 4.22 19.96 6.78
C ARG A 24 3.20 20.55 7.75
N ASP A 25 1.93 20.57 7.35
CA ASP A 25 0.86 21.05 8.22
C ASP A 25 0.66 20.11 9.43
N ALA A 26 0.67 18.79 9.19
CA ALA A 26 0.50 17.79 10.24
C ALA A 26 1.63 17.80 11.30
N VAL A 27 2.87 18.12 10.89
CA VAL A 27 4.05 18.15 11.78
C VAL A 27 4.44 19.56 12.19
N ALA A 28 3.56 20.55 11.98
CA ALA A 28 3.84 21.94 12.34
C ALA A 28 4.13 22.08 13.84
N GLY A 29 5.35 22.54 14.17
CA GLY A 29 5.83 22.70 15.54
C GLY A 29 6.48 21.45 16.15
N ALA A 30 6.57 20.35 15.40
CA ALA A 30 7.39 19.20 15.76
C ALA A 30 8.84 19.40 15.30
N ASP A 31 9.77 18.70 15.96
CA ASP A 31 11.20 18.75 15.61
C ASP A 31 11.52 17.99 14.31
N ASP A 32 10.75 16.95 13.99
CA ASP A 32 10.87 16.14 12.77
C ASP A 32 9.53 15.48 12.40
N GLY A 33 9.43 15.00 11.15
CA GLY A 33 8.26 14.36 10.59
C GLY A 33 8.55 13.57 9.32
N GLU A 34 8.16 12.30 9.31
CA GLU A 34 8.29 11.42 8.14
C GLU A 34 6.94 10.88 7.66
N LEU A 35 6.86 10.57 6.37
CA LEU A 35 5.70 9.95 5.74
C LEU A 35 6.06 8.51 5.35
N PHE A 36 5.34 7.55 5.92
CA PHE A 36 5.45 6.14 5.58
C PHE A 36 4.32 5.71 4.65
N LEU A 37 4.66 4.99 3.58
CA LEU A 37 3.72 4.49 2.59
C LEU A 37 4.01 3.00 2.37
N GLU A 38 2.98 2.16 2.49
CA GLU A 38 3.07 0.72 2.28
C GLU A 38 1.97 0.26 1.33
N ARG A 39 2.26 -0.74 0.51
CA ARG A 39 1.26 -1.44 -0.29
C ARG A 39 1.34 -2.93 -0.03
N SER A 40 0.25 -3.49 0.49
CA SER A 40 0.14 -4.90 0.87
C SER A 40 -0.83 -5.64 -0.07
N ARG A 41 -0.49 -6.88 -0.41
CA ARG A 41 -1.35 -7.81 -1.15
C ARG A 41 -1.26 -9.18 -0.49
N SER A 42 -2.37 -9.68 0.03
CA SER A 42 -2.48 -11.06 0.54
C SER A 42 -3.28 -11.92 -0.43
N GLU A 43 -2.78 -13.13 -0.67
CA GLU A 43 -3.51 -14.17 -1.39
C GLU A 43 -3.50 -15.42 -0.51
N ALA A 44 -4.68 -15.97 -0.21
CA ALA A 44 -4.83 -17.20 0.55
C ALA A 44 -5.60 -18.24 -0.26
N LEU A 45 -5.04 -19.45 -0.33
CA LEU A 45 -5.61 -20.61 -1.01
C LEU A 45 -5.82 -21.71 0.04
N VAL A 46 -7.07 -22.06 0.33
CA VAL A 46 -7.41 -23.13 1.27
C VAL A 46 -7.90 -24.36 0.50
N PHE A 47 -7.13 -25.44 0.60
CA PHE A 47 -7.46 -26.75 0.02
C PHE A 47 -7.99 -27.68 1.11
N ASP A 48 -9.08 -28.37 0.83
CA ASP A 48 -9.62 -29.44 1.68
C ASP A 48 -10.03 -30.62 0.79
N ASP A 49 -9.58 -31.83 1.16
CA ASP A 49 -9.82 -33.08 0.43
C ASP A 49 -9.56 -33.00 -1.10
N GLY A 50 -8.47 -32.34 -1.49
CA GLY A 50 -8.06 -32.18 -2.90
C GLY A 50 -8.89 -31.18 -3.71
N ARG A 51 -9.82 -30.44 -3.09
CA ARG A 51 -10.63 -29.39 -3.73
C ARG A 51 -10.35 -28.03 -3.09
N LEU A 52 -10.23 -26.98 -3.91
CA LEU A 52 -10.09 -25.60 -3.42
C LEU A 52 -11.45 -25.13 -2.86
N LYS A 53 -11.53 -24.85 -1.55
CA LYS A 53 -12.78 -24.39 -0.90
C LYS A 53 -12.95 -22.87 -0.96
N THR A 54 -11.87 -22.10 -0.87
CA THR A 54 -11.92 -20.63 -0.89
C THR A 54 -10.59 -20.06 -1.40
N ALA A 55 -10.68 -19.05 -2.27
CA ALA A 55 -9.58 -18.16 -2.64
C ALA A 55 -9.93 -16.75 -2.16
N SER A 56 -9.11 -16.14 -1.31
CA SER A 56 -9.29 -14.75 -0.89
C SER A 56 -8.08 -13.92 -1.33
N TYR A 57 -8.36 -12.77 -1.93
CA TYR A 57 -7.39 -11.77 -2.35
C TYR A 57 -7.72 -10.47 -1.64
N ASP A 58 -6.85 -10.02 -0.73
CA ASP A 58 -6.99 -8.72 -0.08
C ASP A 58 -5.89 -7.79 -0.60
N ALA A 59 -6.29 -6.62 -1.10
CA ALA A 59 -5.41 -5.54 -1.48
C ALA A 59 -5.75 -4.33 -0.62
N ALA A 60 -4.76 -3.83 0.13
CA ALA A 60 -4.85 -2.60 0.89
C ALA A 60 -3.82 -1.61 0.33
N GLU A 61 -4.29 -0.39 0.04
CA GLU A 61 -3.54 0.76 -0.47
C GLU A 61 -3.61 1.93 0.52
#